data_AF-A0A1M6Z8W5-F1
#
_entry.id   AF-A0A1M6Z8W5-F1
#
_cell.length_a   1.000
_cell.length_b   1.000
_cell.length_c   1.000
_cell.angle_alpha   90.00
_cell.angle_beta   90.00
_cell.angle_gamma   90.00
#
_symmetry.space_group_name_H-M   'P 1'
#
loop_
_entity.id
_entity.type
_entity.pdbx_description
1 polymer ?
#
loop_
_entity_poly.entity_id
_entity_poly.type
_entity_poly.pdbx_seq_one_letter_code
_entity_poly.pdbx_strand_id
1 'polypeptide(L)'
;MENMLYKEIHIGELIKNKVEEIEVTIRHIAEVFKIPENAVLEMFEKPELSTGELLKWSKLLRYDFFRVYSQHLILYTPQYPNPVKKNEKSKSMKFRKNIYSDELIEFVLELVKTGKKTKQEIVDDYRIPKTTLYKWITKHQVVSDLE
;
A
#
# COMPACT_ATOMS: atom_id res chain seq x y z
N MET A 1 12.06 -8.86 8.83
CA MET A 1 12.45 -7.52 8.35
C MET A 1 11.37 -6.87 7.46
N GLU A 2 10.18 -7.47 7.30
CA GLU A 2 9.15 -7.03 6.35
C GLU A 2 8.31 -5.80 6.75
N ASN A 3 8.54 -5.21 7.93
CA ASN A 3 7.61 -4.24 8.52
C ASN A 3 7.98 -2.75 8.27
N MET A 4 8.95 -2.48 7.38
CA MET A 4 9.44 -1.11 7.09
C MET A 4 8.86 -0.49 5.81
N LEU A 5 8.25 -1.30 4.94
CA LEU A 5 7.87 -0.92 3.57
C LEU A 5 6.88 0.25 3.50
N TYR A 6 6.05 0.41 4.53
CA TYR A 6 5.08 1.49 4.63
C TYR A 6 5.55 2.64 5.50
N LYS A 7 6.59 2.47 6.31
CA LYS A 7 7.07 3.53 7.22
C LYS A 7 7.96 4.52 6.51
N GLU A 8 8.86 4.02 5.67
CA GLU A 8 9.76 4.79 4.82
C GLU A 8 9.56 4.30 3.38
N ILE A 9 8.95 5.15 2.55
CA ILE A 9 8.60 4.78 1.17
C ILE A 9 9.78 5.19 0.28
N HIS A 10 10.43 4.20 -0.33
CA HIS A 10 11.39 4.42 -1.40
C HIS A 10 10.77 3.97 -2.74
N ILE A 11 10.11 4.89 -3.45
CA ILE A 11 9.24 4.52 -4.57
C ILE A 11 9.99 3.95 -5.77
N GLY A 12 11.21 4.41 -6.03
CA GLY A 12 12.04 3.91 -7.13
C GLY A 12 12.35 2.42 -6.98
N GLU A 13 12.79 2.02 -5.79
CA GLU A 13 13.03 0.61 -5.42
C GLU A 13 11.77 -0.25 -5.54
N LEU A 14 10.61 0.24 -5.08
CA LEU A 14 9.34 -0.49 -5.23
C LEU A 14 8.97 -0.72 -6.71
N ILE A 15 9.22 0.29 -7.56
CA ILE A 15 9.02 0.17 -8.99
C ILE A 15 10.00 -0.83 -9.59
N LYS A 16 11.29 -0.76 -9.22
CA LYS A 16 12.33 -1.70 -9.67
C LYS A 16 11.96 -3.14 -9.35
N ASN A 17 11.59 -3.41 -8.10
CA ASN A 17 11.17 -4.74 -7.65
C ASN A 17 9.98 -5.24 -8.49
N LYS A 18 9.01 -4.37 -8.80
CA LYS A 18 7.88 -4.74 -9.64
C LYS A 18 8.28 -5.01 -11.10
N VAL A 19 9.18 -4.19 -11.66
CA VAL A 19 9.73 -4.40 -13.02
C VAL A 19 10.42 -5.76 -13.13
N GLU A 20 11.22 -6.12 -12.12
CA GLU A 20 11.92 -7.40 -12.03
C GLU A 20 10.93 -8.57 -11.88
N GLU A 21 9.90 -8.42 -11.04
CA GLU A 21 8.86 -9.44 -10.83
C GLU A 21 8.09 -9.80 -12.11
N ILE A 22 7.78 -8.82 -12.97
CA ILE A 22 7.05 -9.04 -14.22
C ILE A 22 7.96 -9.08 -15.46
N GLU A 23 9.28 -9.16 -15.25
CA GLU A 23 10.32 -9.34 -16.27
C GLU A 23 10.27 -8.31 -17.43
N VAL A 24 9.92 -7.05 -17.13
CA VAL A 24 9.88 -5.99 -18.14
C VAL A 24 11.28 -5.42 -18.38
N THR A 25 11.72 -5.39 -19.64
CA THR A 25 13.06 -4.88 -19.99
C THR A 25 13.16 -3.36 -19.87
N ILE A 26 14.32 -2.86 -19.43
CA ILE A 26 14.62 -1.42 -19.35
C ILE A 26 14.43 -0.74 -20.71
N ARG A 27 14.86 -1.40 -21.78
CA ARG A 27 14.66 -0.92 -23.16
C ARG A 27 13.19 -0.68 -23.49
N HIS A 28 12.31 -1.62 -23.15
CA HIS A 28 10.88 -1.45 -23.38
C HIS A 28 10.31 -0.25 -22.59
N ILE A 29 10.74 -0.10 -21.33
CA ILE A 29 10.33 1.04 -20.48
C ILE A 29 10.78 2.37 -21.11
N ALA A 30 12.04 2.44 -21.53
CA ALA A 30 12.65 3.60 -22.18
C ALA A 30 11.88 3.98 -23.46
N GLU A 31 11.54 3.00 -24.29
CA GLU A 31 10.74 3.17 -25.52
C GLU A 31 9.32 3.71 -25.21
N VAL A 32 8.63 3.16 -24.21
CA VAL A 32 7.28 3.60 -23.82
C VAL A 32 7.30 5.01 -23.23
N PHE A 33 8.29 5.32 -22.40
CA PHE A 33 8.40 6.62 -21.72
C PHE A 33 9.06 7.69 -22.59
N LYS A 34 9.69 7.31 -23.69
CA LYS A 34 10.46 8.18 -24.60
C LYS A 34 11.58 8.92 -23.86
N ILE A 35 12.30 8.17 -23.02
CA ILE A 35 13.45 8.63 -22.23
C ILE A 35 14.61 7.65 -22.46
N PRO A 36 15.87 8.05 -22.25
CA PRO A 36 16.99 7.14 -22.40
C PRO A 36 17.02 6.09 -21.26
N GLU A 37 17.63 4.93 -21.51
CA GLU A 37 17.69 3.82 -20.55
C GLU A 37 18.36 4.23 -19.22
N ASN A 38 19.36 5.11 -19.25
CA ASN A 38 19.99 5.62 -18.02
C ASN A 38 18.99 6.41 -17.16
N ALA A 39 18.07 7.17 -17.78
CA ALA A 39 17.05 7.90 -17.03
C ALA A 39 16.06 6.95 -16.36
N VAL A 40 15.77 5.78 -16.95
CA VAL A 40 14.98 4.73 -16.29
C VAL A 40 15.71 4.22 -15.05
N LEU A 41 17.00 3.91 -15.17
CA LEU A 41 17.82 3.45 -14.05
C LEU A 41 17.90 4.49 -12.92
N GLU A 42 18.07 5.77 -13.27
CA GLU A 42 18.05 6.87 -12.30
C GLU A 42 16.73 6.98 -11.55
N MET A 43 15.59 6.58 -12.15
CA MET A 43 14.30 6.57 -11.45
C MET A 43 14.21 5.49 -10.37
N PHE A 44 14.92 4.37 -10.51
CA PHE A 44 14.93 3.31 -9.50
C PHE A 44 15.65 3.71 -8.22
N GLU A 45 16.61 4.62 -8.31
CA GLU A 45 17.39 5.12 -7.17
C GLU A 45 16.72 6.31 -6.47
N LYS A 46 15.57 6.80 -6.98
CA LYS A 46 14.88 7.95 -6.40
C LYS A 46 13.92 7.50 -5.28
N PRO A 47 13.99 8.12 -4.09
CA PRO A 47 13.04 7.83 -3.01
C PRO A 47 11.62 8.30 -3.35
N GLU A 48 11.51 9.34 -4.16
CA GLU A 48 10.26 9.94 -4.58
C GLU A 48 10.26 10.22 -6.08
N LEU A 49 9.06 10.17 -6.68
CA LEU A 49 8.83 10.54 -8.08
C LEU A 49 7.69 11.54 -8.13
N SER A 50 7.66 12.36 -9.18
CA SER A 50 6.51 13.22 -9.40
C SER A 50 5.25 12.36 -9.60
N THR A 51 4.09 12.88 -9.21
CA THR A 51 2.81 12.15 -9.34
C THR A 51 2.49 11.78 -10.80
N GLY A 52 2.95 12.60 -11.75
CA GLY A 52 2.84 12.31 -13.18
C GLY A 52 3.69 11.12 -13.62
N GLU A 53 4.92 11.01 -13.13
CA GLU A 53 5.79 9.85 -13.38
C GLU A 53 5.24 8.60 -12.71
N LEU A 54 4.82 8.70 -11.46
CA LEU A 54 4.26 7.58 -10.70
C LEU A 54 3.00 7.00 -11.39
N LEU A 55 2.15 7.87 -11.95
CA LEU A 55 0.99 7.45 -12.72
C LEU A 55 1.37 6.71 -14.00
N LYS A 56 2.44 7.13 -14.70
CA LYS A 56 2.94 6.42 -15.88
C LYS A 56 3.44 5.03 -15.52
N TRP A 57 4.21 4.91 -14.43
CA TRP A 57 4.67 3.62 -13.89
C TRP A 57 3.51 2.73 -13.50
N SER A 58 2.50 3.26 -12.81
CA SER A 58 1.30 2.51 -12.45
C SER A 58 0.56 1.94 -13.65
N LYS A 59 0.47 2.71 -14.74
CA LYS A 59 -0.16 2.24 -15.99
C LYS A 59 0.67 1.17 -16.69
N LEU A 60 2.00 1.36 -16.78
CA LEU A 60 2.90 0.44 -17.43
C LEU A 60 2.91 -0.93 -16.73
N LEU A 61 3.07 -0.91 -15.40
CA LEU A 61 3.20 -2.13 -14.58
C LEU A 61 1.86 -2.67 -14.10
N ARG A 62 0.74 -2.02 -14.47
CA ARG A 62 -0.63 -2.35 -14.05
C ARG A 62 -0.75 -2.51 -12.53
N TYR A 63 -0.02 -1.68 -11.78
CA TYR A 63 0.05 -1.72 -10.32
C TYR A 63 -0.22 -0.34 -9.73
N ASP A 64 -1.08 -0.25 -8.71
CA ASP A 64 -1.43 1.02 -8.08
C ASP A 64 -0.40 1.41 -6.99
N PHE A 65 0.67 2.11 -7.38
CA PHE A 65 1.71 2.58 -6.46
C PHE A 65 1.23 3.66 -5.50
N PHE A 66 0.09 4.34 -5.78
CA PHE A 66 -0.49 5.33 -4.86
C PHE A 66 -1.04 4.68 -3.58
N ARG A 67 -1.32 3.38 -3.64
CA ARG A 67 -1.80 2.59 -2.51
C ARG A 67 -0.77 2.54 -1.38
N VAL A 68 0.52 2.55 -1.68
CA VAL A 68 1.59 2.56 -0.66
C VAL A 68 1.48 3.80 0.22
N TYR A 69 1.32 4.98 -0.40
CA TYR A 69 1.11 6.24 0.31
C TYR A 69 -0.22 6.27 1.08
N SER A 70 -1.29 5.72 0.48
CA SER A 70 -2.58 5.61 1.15
C SER A 70 -2.48 4.74 2.40
N GLN A 71 -1.75 3.63 2.34
CA GLN A 71 -1.50 2.76 3.48
C GLN A 71 -0.65 3.44 4.54
N HIS A 72 0.41 4.15 4.16
CA HIS A 72 1.18 4.96 5.10
C HIS A 72 0.29 5.93 5.87
N LEU A 73 -0.58 6.67 5.18
CA LEU A 73 -1.53 7.58 5.83
C LEU A 73 -2.45 6.84 6.81
N ILE A 74 -2.97 5.67 6.43
CA ILE A 74 -3.86 4.87 7.30
C ILE A 74 -3.12 4.42 8.56
N LEU A 75 -1.90 3.92 8.42
CA LEU A 75 -1.14 3.33 9.53
C LEU A 75 -0.52 4.39 10.46
N TYR A 76 -0.08 5.54 9.92
CA TYR A 76 0.79 6.46 10.67
C TYR A 76 0.19 7.85 10.97
N THR A 77 -1.01 8.21 10.50
CA THR A 77 -1.58 9.57 10.71
C THR A 77 -2.19 9.76 12.11
N PRO A 78 -1.63 10.53 13.07
CA PRO A 78 -2.13 10.61 14.46
C PRO A 78 -3.65 10.91 14.60
N GLN A 79 -4.34 10.23 15.54
CA GLN A 79 -5.77 10.44 15.81
C GLN A 79 -6.00 11.61 16.77
N TYR A 80 -5.66 12.84 16.37
CA TYR A 80 -6.10 14.00 17.12
C TYR A 80 -7.60 14.23 16.89
N PRO A 81 -8.36 14.65 17.92
CA PRO A 81 -9.72 15.14 17.69
C PRO A 81 -9.64 16.29 16.69
N ASN A 82 -10.27 16.10 15.53
CA ASN A 82 -10.29 17.10 14.46
C ASN A 82 -10.72 18.45 15.05
N PRO A 83 -9.90 19.52 14.96
CA PRO A 83 -10.29 20.85 15.43
C PRO A 83 -11.46 21.41 14.60
N VAL A 84 -11.70 20.83 13.42
CA VAL A 84 -12.87 21.10 12.57
C VAL A 84 -14.10 20.42 13.19
N LYS A 85 -14.91 21.22 13.88
CA LYS A 85 -16.25 20.82 14.35
C LYS A 85 -17.01 20.11 13.21
N LYS A 86 -17.64 18.96 13.51
CA LYS A 86 -18.53 18.20 12.62
C LYS A 86 -19.82 18.98 12.27
N ASN A 87 -19.71 20.20 11.76
CA ASN A 87 -20.83 20.94 11.22
C ASN A 87 -20.52 21.21 9.75
N GLU A 88 -20.82 20.20 8.94
CA GLU A 88 -21.50 20.30 7.65
C GLU A 88 -21.34 18.96 6.97
N LYS A 89 -22.46 18.40 6.49
CA LYS A 89 -22.44 17.31 5.53
C LYS A 89 -21.86 17.87 4.24
N SER A 90 -20.55 18.10 4.19
CA SER A 90 -19.88 18.44 2.96
C SER A 90 -20.21 17.33 1.97
N LYS A 91 -20.58 17.71 0.74
CA LYS A 91 -20.69 16.78 -0.40
C LYS A 91 -19.28 16.28 -0.76
N SER A 92 -18.53 15.75 0.20
CA SER A 92 -17.15 15.35 0.02
C SER A 92 -17.06 14.20 -0.96
N MET A 93 -15.98 14.18 -1.73
CA MET A 93 -15.57 13.02 -2.53
C MET A 93 -15.54 11.80 -1.60
N LYS A 94 -16.56 10.95 -1.68
CA LYS A 94 -16.60 9.67 -0.98
C LYS A 94 -15.65 8.73 -1.70
N PHE A 95 -14.39 8.68 -1.27
CA PHE A 95 -13.45 7.68 -1.75
C PHE A 95 -13.88 6.27 -1.30
N ARG A 96 -13.53 5.26 -2.12
CA ARG A 96 -14.08 3.90 -2.05
C ARG A 96 -13.68 3.15 -0.77
N LYS A 97 -14.55 2.22 -0.36
CA LYS A 97 -14.52 1.46 0.91
C LYS A 97 -13.37 0.44 1.08
N ASN A 98 -12.61 0.11 0.03
CA ASN A 98 -11.56 -0.93 0.08
C ASN A 98 -10.15 -0.34 -0.04
N ILE A 99 -9.63 0.12 1.10
CA ILE A 99 -8.33 0.80 1.24
C ILE A 99 -7.18 -0.13 1.63
N TYR A 100 -7.47 -1.37 2.01
CA TYR A 100 -6.48 -2.36 2.44
C TYR A 100 -6.10 -3.25 1.25
N SER A 101 -4.81 -3.54 1.06
CA SER A 101 -4.34 -4.47 0.01
C SER A 101 -4.38 -5.90 0.51
N ASP A 102 -4.35 -6.86 -0.40
CA ASP A 102 -4.34 -8.28 -0.02
C ASP A 102 -3.06 -8.62 0.76
N GLU A 103 -1.92 -8.03 0.40
CA GLU A 103 -0.65 -8.23 1.11
C GLU A 103 -0.71 -7.67 2.54
N LEU A 104 -1.34 -6.50 2.75
CA LEU A 104 -1.53 -5.94 4.09
C LEU A 104 -2.47 -6.82 4.93
N ILE A 105 -3.52 -7.36 4.32
CA ILE A 105 -4.44 -8.28 4.98
C ILE A 105 -3.69 -9.54 5.42
N GLU A 106 -2.91 -10.13 4.51
CA GLU A 106 -2.11 -11.32 4.78
C GLU A 106 -1.09 -11.10 5.89
N PHE A 107 -0.34 -10.00 5.84
CA PHE A 107 0.60 -9.59 6.88
C PHE A 107 -0.07 -9.50 8.27
N VAL A 108 -1.23 -8.83 8.34
CA VAL A 108 -1.97 -8.68 9.60
C VAL A 108 -2.49 -10.02 10.11
N LEU A 109 -2.97 -10.88 9.21
CA LEU A 109 -3.42 -12.22 9.58
C LEU A 109 -2.27 -13.10 10.09
N GLU A 110 -1.08 -12.98 9.51
CA GLU A 110 0.12 -13.69 9.99
C GLU A 110 0.50 -13.25 11.40
N LEU A 111 0.48 -11.94 11.70
CA LEU A 111 0.76 -11.42 13.04
C LEU A 111 -0.20 -11.97 14.10
N VAL A 112 -1.49 -12.11 13.74
CA VAL A 112 -2.51 -12.69 14.63
C VAL A 112 -2.31 -14.20 14.77
N LYS A 113 -2.05 -14.92 13.67
CA LYS A 113 -1.86 -16.39 13.66
C LYS A 113 -0.61 -16.82 14.44
N THR A 114 0.48 -16.07 14.32
CA THR A 114 1.74 -16.32 15.03
C THR A 114 1.72 -15.84 16.48
N GLY A 115 0.68 -15.13 16.91
CA GLY A 115 0.60 -14.53 18.24
C GLY A 115 1.60 -13.39 18.47
N LYS A 116 2.30 -12.92 17.42
CA LYS A 116 3.24 -11.78 17.50
C LYS A 116 2.55 -10.51 17.99
N LYS A 117 1.25 -10.34 17.68
CA LYS A 117 0.40 -9.26 18.20
C LYS A 117 -1.01 -9.76 18.49
N THR A 118 -1.60 -9.22 19.55
CA THR A 118 -3.01 -9.44 19.89
C THR A 118 -3.92 -8.66 18.93
N LYS A 119 -5.18 -9.09 18.81
CA LYS A 119 -6.19 -8.39 18.01
C LYS A 119 -6.36 -6.92 18.44
N GLN A 120 -6.17 -6.62 19.72
CA GLN A 120 -6.28 -5.27 20.25
C GLN A 120 -5.08 -4.42 19.82
N GLU A 121 -3.85 -4.95 19.97
CA GLU A 121 -2.64 -4.28 19.46
C GLU A 121 -2.70 -4.06 17.96
N ILE A 122 -3.28 -4.97 17.18
CA ILE A 122 -3.48 -4.75 15.73
C ILE A 122 -4.40 -3.54 15.47
N VAL A 123 -5.50 -3.44 16.22
CA VAL A 123 -6.46 -2.33 16.09
C VAL A 123 -5.80 -1.00 16.46
N ASP A 124 -4.99 -1.00 17.50
CA ASP A 124 -4.37 0.22 18.03
C ASP A 124 -3.17 0.66 17.19
N ASP A 125 -2.28 -0.27 16.82
CA ASP A 125 -1.04 0.02 16.10
C ASP A 125 -1.26 0.27 14.60
N TYR A 126 -2.13 -0.52 13.97
CA TYR A 126 -2.36 -0.46 12.52
C TYR A 126 -3.69 0.18 12.14
N ARG A 127 -4.49 0.62 13.13
CA ARG A 127 -5.74 1.38 12.92
C ARG A 127 -6.73 0.68 12.01
N ILE A 128 -6.70 -0.64 12.03
CA ILE A 128 -7.66 -1.48 11.33
C ILE A 128 -8.90 -1.53 12.23
N PRO A 129 -10.07 -1.07 11.77
CA PRO A 129 -11.28 -1.14 12.58
C PRO A 129 -11.52 -2.57 13.06
N LYS A 130 -11.89 -2.75 14.32
CA LYS A 130 -12.16 -4.06 14.92
C LYS A 130 -13.07 -4.92 14.05
N THR A 131 -14.14 -4.33 13.51
CA THR A 131 -15.06 -5.03 12.61
C THR A 131 -14.42 -5.51 11.31
N THR A 132 -13.43 -4.76 10.78
CA THR A 132 -12.68 -5.13 9.57
C THR A 132 -11.72 -6.27 9.87
N LEU A 133 -10.95 -6.18 10.95
CA LEU A 133 -10.03 -7.25 11.37
C LEU A 133 -10.75 -8.57 11.61
N TYR A 134 -11.87 -8.53 12.34
CA TYR A 134 -12.66 -9.73 12.61
C TYR A 134 -13.23 -10.34 11.31
N LYS A 135 -13.66 -9.52 10.34
CA LYS A 135 -14.10 -10.01 9.02
C LYS A 135 -12.98 -10.72 8.27
N TRP A 136 -11.75 -10.20 8.30
CA TRP A 136 -10.60 -10.86 7.67
C TRP A 136 -10.31 -12.21 8.34
N ILE A 137 -10.28 -12.25 9.67
CA ILE A 137 -10.03 -13.49 10.42
C ILE A 137 -11.09 -14.54 10.06
N THR A 138 -12.38 -14.19 10.11
CA THR A 138 -13.46 -15.12 9.77
C THR A 138 -13.37 -15.59 8.31
N LYS A 139 -13.13 -14.66 7.36
CA LYS A 139 -13.03 -15.01 5.93
C LYS A 139 -11.88 -15.99 5.67
N HIS A 140 -10.74 -15.82 6.33
CA HIS A 140 -9.55 -16.64 6.08
C HIS A 140 -9.48 -17.92 6.93
N GLN A 141 -10.14 -17.99 8.09
CA GLN A 141 -10.33 -19.25 8.83
C GLN A 141 -11.21 -20.24 8.05
N VAL A 142 -12.29 -19.76 7.43
CA VAL A 142 -13.18 -20.60 6.60
C VAL A 142 -12.44 -21.23 5.41
N VAL A 143 -11.37 -20.58 4.91
CA VAL A 143 -10.57 -21.12 3.80
C VAL A 143 -9.55 -22.15 4.27
N SER A 144 -8.97 -22.01 5.47
CA SER A 144 -8.02 -23.01 5.99
C SER A 144 -8.66 -24.31 6.47
N ASP A 145 -9.97 -24.31 6.76
CA ASP A 145 -10.71 -25.50 7.21
C ASP A 145 -11.27 -26.33 6.03
N LEU A 146 -11.11 -25.86 4.79
CA LEU A 146 -11.56 -26.50 3.55
C LEU A 146 -10.42 -27.10 2.71
N GLU A 147 -9.17 -26.89 3.11
CA GLU A 147 -7.95 -27.50 2.56
C GLU A 147 -7.44 -28.61 3.49
#